data_AF-A0A540VR34-F1
#
_entry.id   AF-A0A540VR34-F1
#
_cell.length_a   1.000
_cell.length_b   1.000
_cell.length_c   1.000
_cell.angle_alpha   90.00
_cell.angle_beta   90.00
_cell.angle_gamma   90.00
#
_symmetry.space_group_name_H-M   'P 1'
#
loop_
_entity.id
_entity.type
_entity.pdbx_description
1 polymer ?
#
loop_
_entity_poly.entity_id
_entity_poly.type
_entity_poly.pdbx_seq_one_letter_code
_entity_poly.pdbx_strand_id
1 'polypeptide(L)'
;MTQSHCENVRRAISKLILEHPFYAAMTLMTPVIPDDSVPTAGTDGDKIYYNPEFMNSLPKEAVMFVLAHEVEHIVRLHCLRVESRDRMKWNMAADHGINLDLMAAGLKGPVNDNGEFMGLADQQYAGMAAEKVYNLMPEQEQQDGGGEGEEGQSGE
;
A
#
# COMPACT_ATOMS: atom_id res chain seq x y z
N MET A 1 -1.42 26.18 -5.96
CA MET A 1 -1.68 24.96 -6.73
C MET A 1 -2.90 24.30 -6.11
N THR A 2 -4.04 24.36 -6.80
CA THR A 2 -5.30 23.79 -6.32
C THR A 2 -5.15 22.28 -6.17
N GLN A 3 -5.44 21.75 -4.97
CA GLN A 3 -5.61 20.31 -4.75
C GLN A 3 -6.63 19.78 -5.75
N SER A 4 -6.17 19.23 -6.87
CA SER A 4 -7.01 18.49 -7.79
C SER A 4 -7.40 17.21 -7.06
N HIS A 5 -8.55 17.24 -6.39
CA HIS A 5 -9.09 16.06 -5.74
C HIS A 5 -9.42 15.04 -6.83
N CYS A 6 -8.77 13.89 -6.78
CA CYS A 6 -9.05 12.80 -7.71
C CYS A 6 -10.53 12.39 -7.61
N GLU A 7 -11.29 12.61 -8.69
CA GLU A 7 -12.72 12.30 -8.73
C GLU A 7 -12.96 10.81 -8.49
N ASN A 8 -12.04 9.95 -8.96
CA ASN A 8 -12.12 8.52 -8.75
C ASN A 8 -12.04 8.14 -7.26
N VAL A 9 -11.14 8.79 -6.50
CA VAL A 9 -11.04 8.63 -5.04
C VAL A 9 -12.35 9.02 -4.34
N ARG A 10 -12.95 10.17 -4.70
CA ARG A 10 -14.24 10.59 -4.10
C ARG A 10 -15.38 9.60 -4.39
N ARG A 11 -15.43 9.07 -5.61
CA ARG A 11 -16.42 8.07 -6.03
C ARG A 11 -16.20 6.72 -5.32
N ALA A 12 -14.95 6.33 -5.12
CA ALA A 12 -14.58 5.13 -4.37
C ALA A 12 -15.00 5.25 -2.89
N ILE A 13 -14.71 6.37 -2.24
CA ILE A 13 -15.17 6.64 -0.87
C ILE A 13 -16.71 6.59 -0.78
N SER A 14 -17.41 7.19 -1.73
CA SER A 14 -18.89 7.13 -1.76
C SER A 14 -19.41 5.69 -1.86
N LYS A 15 -18.74 4.82 -2.61
CA LYS A 15 -19.09 3.40 -2.73
C LYS A 15 -18.71 2.60 -1.49
N LEU A 16 -17.55 2.89 -0.86
CA LEU A 16 -17.17 2.33 0.44
C LEU A 16 -18.25 2.62 1.51
N ILE A 17 -18.84 3.82 1.53
CA ILE A 17 -19.91 4.16 2.50
C ILE A 17 -21.09 3.20 2.40
N LEU A 18 -21.43 2.77 1.18
CA LEU A 18 -22.58 1.89 0.92
C LEU A 18 -22.25 0.41 1.13
N GLU A 19 -21.04 -0.01 0.80
CA GLU A 19 -20.67 -1.44 0.72
C GLU A 19 -19.79 -1.91 1.88
N HIS A 20 -18.91 -1.04 2.39
CA HIS A 20 -17.98 -1.34 3.47
C HIS A 20 -17.86 -0.18 4.48
N PRO A 21 -18.91 0.05 5.31
CA PRO A 21 -19.00 1.24 6.18
C PRO A 21 -17.83 1.41 7.16
N PHE A 22 -17.22 0.32 7.61
CA PHE A 22 -16.03 0.38 8.48
C PHE A 22 -14.86 1.07 7.79
N TYR A 23 -14.48 0.62 6.60
CA TYR A 23 -13.38 1.21 5.83
C TYR A 23 -13.71 2.64 5.43
N ALA A 24 -14.96 2.94 5.05
CA ALA A 24 -15.39 4.30 4.79
C ALA A 24 -15.21 5.24 5.99
N ALA A 25 -15.67 4.81 7.18
CA ALA A 25 -15.56 5.62 8.39
C ALA A 25 -14.09 5.93 8.70
N MET A 26 -13.21 4.92 8.63
CA MET A 26 -11.78 5.12 8.86
C MET A 26 -11.16 6.03 7.79
N THR A 27 -11.41 5.81 6.50
CA THR A 27 -10.91 6.66 5.42
C THR A 27 -11.38 8.12 5.58
N LEU A 28 -12.63 8.36 5.99
CA LEU A 28 -13.15 9.71 6.20
C LEU A 28 -12.54 10.43 7.41
N MET A 29 -12.02 9.68 8.39
CA MET A 29 -11.33 10.23 9.55
C MET A 29 -9.83 10.46 9.29
N THR A 30 -9.30 9.91 8.20
CA THR A 30 -7.88 10.02 7.82
C THR A 30 -7.68 11.04 6.69
N PRO A 31 -6.73 11.98 6.79
CA PRO A 31 -6.38 12.84 5.67
C PRO A 31 -5.89 12.04 4.46
N VAL A 32 -6.56 12.16 3.31
CA VAL A 32 -6.20 11.50 2.04
C VAL A 32 -5.65 12.54 1.07
N ILE A 33 -4.34 12.53 0.83
CA ILE A 33 -3.59 13.60 0.19
C ILE A 33 -2.99 13.11 -1.14
N PRO A 34 -3.23 13.83 -2.25
CA PRO A 34 -2.54 13.54 -3.52
C PRO A 34 -1.04 13.87 -3.38
N ASP A 35 -0.20 12.94 -3.80
CA ASP A 35 1.27 13.06 -3.79
C ASP A 35 1.85 12.31 -5.00
N ASP A 36 2.44 13.05 -5.93
CA ASP A 36 3.03 12.49 -7.16
C ASP A 36 4.40 11.83 -6.92
N SER A 37 4.99 11.98 -5.71
CA SER A 37 6.29 11.40 -5.35
C SER A 37 6.21 9.93 -4.95
N VAL A 38 5.03 9.44 -4.57
CA VAL A 38 4.79 8.02 -4.33
C VAL A 38 4.41 7.33 -5.64
N PRO A 39 4.81 6.06 -5.86
CA PRO A 39 4.47 5.35 -7.10
C PRO A 39 2.99 4.92 -7.15
N THR A 40 2.38 4.64 -5.99
CA THR A 40 1.03 4.08 -5.88
C THR A 40 0.23 4.77 -4.77
N ALA A 41 0.26 4.23 -3.56
CA ALA A 41 -0.30 4.80 -2.35
C ALA A 41 0.54 4.34 -1.15
N GLY A 42 0.41 5.03 -0.02
CA GLY A 42 1.10 4.67 1.21
C GLY A 42 0.59 5.49 2.38
N THR A 43 0.99 5.09 3.58
CA THR A 43 0.68 5.82 4.82
C THR A 43 1.89 5.97 5.73
N ASP A 44 1.93 7.08 6.47
CA ASP A 44 2.85 7.29 7.59
C ASP A 44 2.26 6.88 8.95
N GLY A 45 1.04 6.33 8.95
CA GLY A 45 0.27 5.99 10.16
C GLY A 45 -0.70 7.09 10.61
N ASP A 46 -0.64 8.28 10.02
CA ASP A 46 -1.52 9.42 10.32
C ASP A 46 -2.30 9.89 9.08
N LYS A 47 -1.68 9.83 7.90
CA LYS A 47 -2.25 10.27 6.62
C LYS A 47 -2.08 9.20 5.56
N ILE A 48 -2.94 9.23 4.55
CA ILE A 48 -2.83 8.44 3.34
C ILE A 48 -2.35 9.35 2.22
N TYR A 49 -1.25 8.97 1.59
CA TYR A 49 -0.71 9.59 0.40
C TYR A 49 -1.05 8.72 -0.81
N TYR A 50 -1.44 9.32 -1.92
CA TYR A 50 -1.73 8.58 -3.14
C TYR A 50 -1.24 9.30 -4.38
N ASN A 51 -0.75 8.53 -5.33
CA ASN A 51 -0.42 9.00 -6.67
C ASN A 51 -1.73 9.17 -7.46
N PRO A 52 -2.06 10.40 -7.91
CA PRO A 52 -3.29 10.66 -8.65
C PRO A 52 -3.36 9.94 -10.00
N GLU A 53 -2.23 9.78 -10.70
CA GLU A 53 -2.16 9.07 -11.99
C GLU A 53 -2.49 7.59 -11.80
N PHE A 54 -1.86 6.94 -10.81
CA PHE A 54 -2.17 5.56 -10.43
C PHE A 54 -3.64 5.39 -10.03
N MET A 55 -4.17 6.25 -9.15
CA MET A 55 -5.57 6.14 -8.73
C MET A 55 -6.56 6.37 -9.88
N ASN A 56 -6.21 7.17 -10.89
CA ASN A 56 -7.08 7.41 -12.05
C ASN A 56 -7.01 6.29 -13.09
N SER A 57 -5.92 5.52 -13.15
CA SER A 57 -5.81 4.38 -14.06
C SER A 57 -6.59 3.15 -13.57
N LEU A 58 -6.93 3.11 -12.28
CA LEU A 58 -7.64 1.99 -11.67
C LEU A 58 -9.17 2.07 -11.81
N PRO A 59 -9.86 0.92 -11.93
CA PRO A 59 -11.30 0.87 -11.71
C PRO A 59 -11.62 1.26 -10.27
N LYS A 60 -12.80 1.83 -10.07
CA LYS A 60 -13.27 2.33 -8.77
C LYS A 60 -13.19 1.28 -7.66
N GLU A 61 -13.54 0.04 -7.95
CA GLU A 61 -13.48 -1.09 -7.01
C GLU A 61 -12.05 -1.33 -6.52
N ALA A 62 -11.05 -1.19 -7.41
CA ALA A 62 -9.64 -1.31 -7.03
C ALA A 62 -9.18 -0.10 -6.20
N VAL A 63 -9.68 1.11 -6.47
CA VAL A 63 -9.39 2.28 -5.61
C VAL A 63 -9.96 2.08 -4.20
N MET A 64 -11.14 1.47 -4.05
CA MET A 64 -11.69 1.11 -2.74
C MET A 64 -10.76 0.18 -1.98
N PHE A 65 -10.21 -0.84 -2.66
CA PHE A 65 -9.25 -1.76 -2.07
C PHE A 65 -7.97 -1.06 -1.63
N VAL A 66 -7.39 -0.19 -2.46
CA VAL A 66 -6.17 0.57 -2.11
C VAL A 66 -6.41 1.44 -0.87
N LEU A 67 -7.53 2.16 -0.79
CA LEU A 67 -7.86 2.97 0.38
C LEU A 67 -8.06 2.11 1.63
N ALA A 68 -8.75 0.97 1.51
CA ALA A 68 -8.93 0.04 2.62
C ALA A 68 -7.59 -0.57 3.07
N HIS A 69 -6.68 -0.84 2.14
CA HIS A 69 -5.33 -1.34 2.42
C HIS A 69 -4.55 -0.36 3.29
N GLU A 70 -4.50 0.91 2.91
CA GLU A 70 -3.79 1.92 3.71
C GLU A 70 -4.45 2.14 5.08
N VAL A 71 -5.78 2.07 5.15
CA VAL A 71 -6.51 2.10 6.43
C VAL A 71 -6.10 0.92 7.33
N GLU A 72 -5.93 -0.28 6.79
CA GLU A 72 -5.54 -1.44 7.59
C GLU A 72 -4.12 -1.30 8.15
N HIS A 73 -3.18 -0.67 7.43
CA HIS A 73 -1.87 -0.31 7.98
C HIS A 73 -1.98 0.60 9.20
N ILE A 74 -2.87 1.59 9.16
CA ILE A 74 -3.13 2.52 10.27
C ILE A 74 -3.81 1.79 11.44
N VAL A 75 -4.94 1.12 11.19
CA VAL A 75 -5.76 0.45 12.23
C VAL A 75 -4.98 -0.66 12.93
N ARG A 76 -4.16 -1.41 12.20
CA ARG A 76 -3.32 -2.49 12.76
C ARG A 76 -2.01 -1.97 13.34
N LEU A 77 -1.77 -0.65 13.31
CA LEU A 77 -0.59 0.01 13.86
C LEU A 77 0.73 -0.50 13.26
N HIS A 78 0.73 -0.88 11.98
CA HIS A 78 1.93 -1.46 11.35
C HIS A 78 3.11 -0.49 11.33
N CYS A 79 2.85 0.82 11.21
CA CYS A 79 3.89 1.86 11.28
C CYS A 79 4.58 1.91 12.65
N LEU A 80 3.88 1.52 13.73
CA LEU A 80 4.40 1.52 15.11
C LEU A 80 4.97 0.16 15.52
N ARG A 81 4.48 -0.93 14.93
CA ARG A 81 4.88 -2.31 15.26
C ARG A 81 6.15 -2.78 14.54
N VAL A 82 6.73 -1.98 13.65
CA VAL A 82 7.97 -2.34 12.93
C VAL A 82 9.16 -2.58 13.87
N GLU A 83 9.28 -1.80 14.95
CA GLU A 83 10.40 -1.87 15.91
C GLU A 83 11.78 -1.83 15.22
N SER A 84 12.66 -2.79 15.51
CA SER A 84 14.00 -2.91 14.92
C SER A 84 14.05 -3.82 13.69
N ARG A 85 12.89 -4.18 13.11
CA ARG A 85 12.81 -5.06 11.93
C ARG A 85 13.20 -4.27 10.67
N ASP A 86 13.70 -5.01 9.67
CA ASP A 86 13.84 -4.45 8.32
C ASP A 86 12.49 -3.94 7.80
N ARG A 87 12.46 -2.66 7.39
CA ARG A 87 11.22 -1.96 7.05
C ARG A 87 10.59 -2.48 5.77
N MET A 88 11.40 -2.84 4.76
CA MET A 88 10.87 -3.34 3.49
C MET A 88 10.22 -4.71 3.69
N LYS A 89 10.92 -5.65 4.31
CA LYS A 89 10.39 -6.98 4.65
C LYS A 89 9.19 -6.89 5.60
N TRP A 90 9.18 -5.93 6.53
CA TRP A 90 8.02 -5.67 7.39
C TRP A 90 6.79 -5.23 6.63
N ASN A 91 6.94 -4.27 5.71
CA ASN A 91 5.83 -3.81 4.88
C ASN A 91 5.29 -4.96 4.02
N MET A 92 6.17 -5.75 3.38
CA MET A 92 5.75 -6.92 2.60
C MET A 92 4.97 -7.95 3.45
N ALA A 93 5.44 -8.20 4.68
CA ALA A 93 4.77 -9.11 5.60
C ALA A 93 3.37 -8.62 6.01
N ALA A 94 3.24 -7.32 6.28
CA ALA A 94 1.96 -6.67 6.55
C ALA A 94 1.02 -6.71 5.33
N ASP A 95 1.54 -6.40 4.14
CA ASP A 95 0.78 -6.35 2.89
C ASP A 95 0.17 -7.70 2.54
N HIS A 96 0.92 -8.79 2.73
CA HIS A 96 0.39 -10.15 2.56
C HIS A 96 -0.85 -10.38 3.41
N GLY A 97 -0.79 -10.08 4.72
CA GLY A 97 -1.93 -10.26 5.62
C GLY A 97 -3.11 -9.36 5.25
N ILE A 98 -2.85 -8.07 5.01
CA ILE A 98 -3.89 -7.08 4.66
C ILE A 98 -4.60 -7.48 3.36
N ASN A 99 -3.85 -7.78 2.31
CA ASN A 99 -4.43 -8.07 1.01
C ASN A 99 -5.31 -9.32 1.04
N LEU A 100 -4.86 -10.36 1.76
CA LEU A 100 -5.64 -11.59 1.94
C LEU A 100 -6.95 -11.34 2.71
N ASP A 101 -6.89 -10.55 3.78
CA ASP A 101 -8.07 -10.23 4.58
C ASP A 101 -9.08 -9.38 3.79
N LEU A 102 -8.61 -8.38 3.01
CA LEU A 102 -9.47 -7.56 2.16
C LEU A 102 -10.12 -8.37 1.03
N MET A 103 -9.38 -9.28 0.41
CA MET A 103 -9.93 -10.22 -0.58
C MET A 103 -10.98 -11.14 0.05
N ALA A 104 -10.72 -11.68 1.24
CA ALA A 104 -11.68 -12.50 1.98
C ALA A 104 -12.94 -11.72 2.37
N ALA A 105 -12.81 -10.40 2.61
CA ALA A 105 -13.92 -9.48 2.83
C ALA A 105 -14.67 -9.07 1.54
N GLY A 106 -14.25 -9.58 0.37
CA GLY A 106 -14.92 -9.37 -0.91
C GLY A 106 -14.50 -8.10 -1.66
N LEU A 107 -13.51 -7.36 -1.17
CA LEU A 107 -12.92 -6.24 -1.92
C LEU A 107 -12.06 -6.77 -3.06
N LYS A 108 -12.08 -6.07 -4.20
CA LYS A 108 -11.33 -6.42 -5.40
C LYS A 108 -10.22 -5.42 -5.63
N GLY A 109 -8.98 -5.86 -5.54
CA GLY A 109 -7.83 -4.97 -5.72
C GLY A 109 -7.38 -4.82 -7.18
N PRO A 110 -6.30 -4.06 -7.40
CA PRO A 110 -5.73 -3.84 -8.73
C PRO A 110 -5.32 -5.15 -9.40
N VAL A 111 -5.63 -5.28 -10.70
CA VAL A 111 -5.22 -6.42 -11.54
C VAL A 111 -4.48 -5.94 -12.78
N ASN A 112 -3.54 -6.74 -13.27
CA ASN A 112 -2.84 -6.49 -14.52
C ASN A 112 -3.73 -6.82 -15.75
N ASP A 113 -3.18 -6.63 -16.96
CA ASP A 113 -3.90 -6.90 -18.22
C ASP A 113 -4.34 -8.35 -18.39
N ASN A 114 -3.69 -9.29 -17.68
CA ASN A 114 -4.06 -10.71 -17.66
C ASN A 114 -5.11 -11.04 -16.59
N GLY A 115 -5.55 -10.05 -15.80
CA GLY A 115 -6.49 -10.23 -14.71
C GLY A 115 -5.87 -10.76 -13.41
N GLU A 116 -4.55 -10.76 -13.29
CA GLU A 116 -3.83 -11.23 -12.10
C GLU A 116 -3.68 -10.09 -11.08
N PHE A 117 -3.86 -10.39 -9.79
CA PHE A 117 -3.70 -9.39 -8.74
C PHE A 117 -2.27 -8.84 -8.68
N MET A 118 -2.14 -7.52 -8.58
CA MET A 118 -0.85 -6.83 -8.65
C MET A 118 -0.11 -6.74 -7.30
N GLY A 119 -0.78 -7.06 -6.18
CA GLY A 119 -0.21 -6.97 -4.84
C GLY A 119 0.29 -8.30 -4.27
N LEU A 120 0.87 -8.23 -3.08
CA LEU A 120 1.36 -9.39 -2.32
C LEU A 120 0.18 -10.13 -1.64
N ALA A 121 -0.08 -11.38 -2.02
CA ALA A 121 -1.21 -12.16 -1.45
C ALA A 121 -0.95 -13.68 -1.45
N ASP A 122 0.22 -14.12 -0.98
CA ASP A 122 0.53 -15.54 -0.84
C ASP A 122 -0.37 -16.20 0.23
N GLN A 123 -1.20 -17.14 -0.21
CA GLN A 123 -2.19 -17.83 0.62
C GLN A 123 -1.59 -18.57 1.81
N GLN A 124 -0.28 -18.90 1.79
CA GLN A 124 0.38 -19.50 2.95
C GLN A 124 0.34 -18.61 4.20
N TYR A 125 0.14 -17.30 4.04
CA TYR A 125 0.11 -16.31 5.12
C TYR A 125 -1.30 -15.93 5.58
N ALA A 126 -2.35 -16.56 5.03
CA ALA A 126 -3.73 -16.23 5.37
C ALA A 126 -4.01 -16.33 6.88
N GLY A 127 -4.63 -15.29 7.44
CA GLY A 127 -4.97 -15.21 8.88
C GLY A 127 -3.77 -15.08 9.83
N MET A 128 -2.56 -14.86 9.32
CA MET A 128 -1.37 -14.66 10.15
C MET A 128 -1.16 -13.18 10.46
N ALA A 129 -0.65 -12.89 11.66
CA ALA A 129 -0.16 -11.55 12.01
C ALA A 129 1.15 -11.22 11.27
N ALA A 130 1.38 -9.94 11.01
CA ALA A 130 2.56 -9.45 10.29
C ALA A 130 3.88 -9.94 10.89
N GLU A 131 4.00 -10.06 12.21
CA GLU A 131 5.20 -10.59 12.89
C GLU A 131 5.47 -12.05 12.53
N LYS A 132 4.42 -12.86 12.44
CA LYS A 132 4.55 -14.27 12.06
C LYS A 132 4.96 -14.38 10.59
N VAL A 133 4.34 -13.61 9.71
CA VAL A 133 4.70 -13.57 8.29
C VAL A 133 6.16 -13.12 8.12
N TYR A 134 6.57 -12.05 8.81
CA TYR A 134 7.94 -11.54 8.79
C TYR A 134 8.99 -12.60 9.15
N ASN A 135 8.72 -13.41 10.18
CA ASN A 135 9.62 -14.47 10.61
C ASN A 135 9.69 -15.66 9.65
N LEU A 136 8.62 -15.90 8.87
CA LEU A 136 8.56 -16.97 7.88
C LEU A 136 9.15 -16.56 6.54
N MET A 137 9.08 -15.28 6.19
CA MET A 137 9.65 -14.76 4.96
C MET A 137 11.17 -14.96 4.96
N PRO A 138 11.78 -15.34 3.82
CA PRO A 138 13.22 -15.42 3.69
C PRO A 138 13.86 -14.05 3.94
N GLU A 139 15.13 -14.04 4.34
CA GLU A 139 15.92 -12.82 4.28
C GLU A 139 16.04 -12.38 2.81
N GLN A 140 15.89 -11.08 2.56
CA GLN A 140 16.21 -10.55 1.24
C GLN A 140 17.72 -10.70 1.04
N GLU A 141 18.14 -11.36 -0.04
CA GLU A 141 19.52 -11.27 -0.48
C GLU A 141 19.84 -9.79 -0.69
N GLN A 142 20.85 -9.27 0.01
CA GLN A 142 21.35 -7.93 -0.22
C GLN A 142 21.76 -7.82 -1.69
N GLN A 143 20.97 -7.12 -2.50
CA GLN A 143 21.46 -6.65 -3.79
C GLN A 143 22.51 -5.59 -3.49
N ASP A 144 23.77 -6.02 -3.52
CA ASP A 144 24.94 -5.18 -3.34
C ASP A 144 24.93 -4.10 -4.43
N GLY A 145 24.64 -2.86 -4.02
CA GLY A 145 24.60 -1.69 -4.88
C GLY A 145 26.01 -1.27 -5.27
N GLY A 146 26.62 -2.01 -6.20
CA GLY A 146 27.89 -1.66 -6.85
C GLY A 146 27.73 -0.56 -7.89
N GLY A 147 27.41 0.66 -7.45
CA GLY A 147 27.57 1.86 -8.25
C GLY A 147 28.92 2.50 -7.95
N GLU A 148 29.98 2.02 -8.61
CA GLU A 148 31.27 2.72 -8.63
C GLU A 148 31.08 4.08 -9.32
N GLY A 149 31.16 5.15 -8.54
CA GLY A 149 31.34 6.49 -9.06
C GLY A 149 32.78 6.62 -9.57
N GLU A 150 32.94 6.79 -10.88
CA GLU A 150 34.21 7.26 -11.44
C GLU A 150 34.44 8.71 -11.02
N GLU A 151 35.43 8.89 -10.17
CA GLU A 151 36.06 10.16 -9.84
C GLU A 151 36.65 10.79 -11.11
N GLY A 152 36.09 11.93 -11.52
CA GLY A 152 36.69 12.78 -12.55
C GLY A 152 38.00 13.38 -12.05
N GLN A 153 39.13 12.82 -12.48
CA GLN A 153 40.45 13.40 -12.30
C GLN A 153 40.65 14.65 -13.16
N SER A 154 41.11 15.70 -12.49
CA SER A 154 41.68 16.94 -13.02
C SER A 154 43.10 16.77 -13.58
N GLY A 155 43.41 17.49 -14.67
CA GLY A 155 44.76 17.74 -15.23
C GLY A 155 44.82 17.39 -16.73
N GLU A 156 45.29 18.22 -17.67
CA GLU A 156 46.00 19.51 -17.70
C GLU A 156 45.37 20.45 -18.75
#